data_AF-A0A7W4EJ84-F1
#
_entry.id   AF-A0A7W4EJ84-F1
#
_cell.length_a   1.000
_cell.length_b   1.000
_cell.length_c   1.000
_cell.angle_alpha   90.00
_cell.angle_beta   90.00
_cell.angle_gamma   90.00
#
_symmetry.space_group_name_H-M   'P 1'
#
loop_
_entity.id
_entity.type
_entity.pdbx_description
1 polymer ?
#
loop_
_entity_poly.entity_id
_entity_poly.type
_entity_poly.pdbx_seq_one_letter_code
_entity_poly.pdbx_strand_id
1 'polypeptide(L)'
;MDVNNAHIISDLQKIALRQNAVYIPNADTSFSKLTGETLRLIDTLRKHGFVVTEPLLHAINHTTSAFKEGIKSHFEEVLGTKLNWTPLVKNWEIPTGESVYDHWITAWFNQEIGELPNEETSKYYHDKVYDNEKYTAVKLDCGHIIPDGTFPMNRYNGCPFCGTPFVFGKLKLENQGSKLKVIDLWTEKEMKVLLESLLTSKVPLDATQTDSLKLLLKYYKPENEVVVGIKETLILVVDELISQGKEQDAGGYFRSPTDILRYLWYKKTGFLQIIKPKVVAKNIEQNHKHIQRQSDLSVFAKIVGKEGLKLKYSRKEAKMAAVWLNQLPLSVEKIAEQMHPNRQMWVRFIRALRLAEYSRKKGFDKLKAVLDVFYNQTYEVWQGKVDYFRSKTDAERTFALLQQKPSLFARSLFSNMLWFGAEETLQAFEKVSSAVPMKFLLTLNSFVEIYFDREAQRSVKTAMGTRKSIPANKFLSLYSNEELAGFQSYIKDFTLKEIERRFSQSETGFKKIYIDPKLYEIPLPIGDRSQNLQDFNPILMGESFPLEGNKIRLFMQWGKGLPAQHMDMDLSCSIIYEDRQDVCNYSNLSLLGCKHSGDIRSIPNKIGTAEYIDVDISALQKA
;
A
#
# COMPACT_ATOMS: atom_id res chain seq x y z
N MET A 1 25.09 -26.36 -0.68
CA MET A 1 23.60 -26.26 -0.61
C MET A 1 23.10 -26.26 -2.04
N ASP A 2 22.16 -27.13 -2.39
CA ASP A 2 21.49 -27.08 -3.70
C ASP A 2 20.90 -25.70 -3.95
N VAL A 3 20.96 -25.24 -5.21
CA VAL A 3 20.43 -23.92 -5.65
C VAL A 3 18.97 -23.74 -5.22
N ASN A 4 18.17 -24.81 -5.21
CA ASN A 4 16.79 -24.80 -4.74
C ASN A 4 16.67 -24.48 -3.24
N ASN A 5 17.56 -25.00 -2.39
CA ASN A 5 17.53 -24.71 -0.95
C ASN A 5 17.98 -23.27 -0.65
N ALA A 6 18.86 -22.68 -1.45
CA ALA A 6 19.30 -21.30 -1.28
C ALA A 6 18.16 -20.30 -1.52
N HIS A 7 17.35 -20.51 -2.55
CA HIS A 7 16.19 -19.65 -2.84
C HIS A 7 15.11 -19.74 -1.76
N ILE A 8 14.82 -20.94 -1.25
CA ILE A 8 13.86 -21.16 -0.16
C ILE A 8 14.28 -20.37 1.09
N ILE A 9 15.55 -20.52 1.48
CA ILE A 9 16.10 -19.85 2.65
C ILE A 9 16.03 -18.33 2.48
N SER A 10 16.32 -17.79 1.28
CA SER A 10 16.23 -16.36 1.01
C SER A 10 14.80 -15.81 1.17
N ASP A 11 13.79 -16.46 0.59
CA ASP A 11 12.39 -16.03 0.68
C ASP A 11 11.89 -16.04 2.14
N LEU A 12 12.22 -17.09 2.90
CA LEU A 12 11.85 -17.20 4.32
C LEU A 12 12.62 -16.23 5.22
N GLN A 13 13.89 -15.99 4.92
CA GLN A 13 14.70 -15.02 5.65
C GLN A 13 14.14 -13.59 5.49
N LYS A 14 13.64 -13.27 4.30
CA LYS A 14 12.98 -12.00 4.01
C LYS A 14 11.74 -11.79 4.89
N ILE A 15 10.94 -12.84 5.06
CA ILE A 15 9.77 -12.82 5.94
C ILE A 15 10.18 -12.63 7.39
N ALA A 16 11.21 -13.34 7.87
CA ALA A 16 11.70 -13.21 9.24
C ALA A 16 12.21 -11.80 9.54
N LEU A 17 12.96 -11.17 8.63
CA LEU A 17 13.46 -9.81 8.84
C LEU A 17 12.35 -8.76 8.95
N ARG A 18 11.24 -8.94 8.23
CA ARG A 18 10.04 -8.09 8.40
C ARG A 18 9.48 -8.15 9.82
N GLN A 19 9.81 -9.19 10.57
CA GLN A 19 9.35 -9.44 11.93
C GLN A 19 10.48 -9.29 12.96
N ASN A 20 11.55 -8.57 12.59
CA ASN A 20 12.76 -8.39 13.39
C ASN A 20 13.37 -9.74 13.83
N ALA A 21 13.45 -10.71 12.93
CA ALA A 21 13.94 -12.04 13.24
C ALA A 21 14.84 -12.63 12.15
N VAL A 22 15.58 -13.68 12.50
CA VAL A 22 16.33 -14.53 11.59
C VAL A 22 15.73 -15.92 11.59
N TYR A 23 15.46 -16.46 10.40
CA TYR A 23 14.92 -17.80 10.25
C TYR A 23 16.05 -18.83 10.24
N ILE A 24 16.03 -19.78 11.18
CA ILE A 24 16.94 -20.92 11.19
C ILE A 24 16.11 -22.21 11.25
N PRO A 25 16.10 -23.03 10.18
CA PRO A 25 15.36 -24.29 10.19
C PRO A 25 16.00 -25.25 11.20
N ASN A 26 15.17 -25.92 12.01
CA ASN A 26 15.61 -26.87 13.04
C ASN A 26 16.73 -26.31 13.94
N ALA A 27 16.54 -25.07 14.40
CA ALA A 27 17.52 -24.36 15.21
C ALA A 27 17.92 -25.15 16.47
N ASP A 28 19.21 -25.39 16.64
CA ASP A 28 19.80 -25.89 17.88
C ASP A 28 20.21 -24.69 18.75
N THR A 29 19.55 -24.50 19.88
CA THR A 29 19.85 -23.40 20.82
C THR A 29 20.73 -23.85 21.99
N SER A 30 21.34 -25.04 21.90
CA SER A 30 22.20 -25.57 22.96
C SER A 30 23.44 -24.71 23.15
N PHE A 31 23.84 -24.55 24.40
CA PHE A 31 25.02 -23.78 24.74
C PHE A 31 26.29 -24.45 24.19
N SER A 32 27.10 -23.69 23.47
CA SER A 32 28.39 -24.12 22.96
C SER A 32 29.37 -22.94 22.92
N LYS A 33 30.68 -23.23 22.93
CA LYS A 33 31.72 -22.19 22.82
C LYS A 33 31.55 -21.44 21.49
N LEU A 34 31.46 -20.11 21.56
CA LEU A 34 31.26 -19.28 20.37
C LEU A 34 32.46 -19.38 19.43
N THR A 35 32.17 -19.56 18.14
CA THR A 35 33.18 -19.56 17.08
C THR A 35 33.56 -18.12 16.70
N GLY A 36 34.77 -17.93 16.18
CA GLY A 36 35.24 -16.62 15.72
C GLY A 36 34.39 -16.05 14.58
N GLU A 37 33.82 -16.89 13.73
CA GLU A 37 32.93 -16.48 12.64
C GLU A 37 31.59 -15.94 13.16
N THR A 38 31.00 -16.59 14.17
CA THR A 38 29.80 -16.10 14.84
C THR A 38 30.05 -14.71 15.42
N LEU A 39 31.15 -14.52 16.13
CA LEU A 39 31.50 -13.22 16.71
C LEU A 39 31.67 -12.12 15.64
N ARG A 40 32.26 -12.44 14.48
CA ARG A 40 32.39 -11.49 13.35
C ARG A 40 31.04 -11.11 12.76
N LEU A 41 30.12 -12.07 12.62
CA LEU A 41 28.76 -11.79 12.17
C LEU A 41 28.05 -10.86 13.14
N ILE A 42 28.10 -11.16 14.45
CA ILE A 42 27.47 -10.31 15.47
C ILE A 42 28.08 -8.91 15.49
N ASP A 43 29.40 -8.76 15.37
CA ASP A 43 30.03 -7.44 15.27
C ASP A 43 29.55 -6.66 14.03
N THR A 44 29.36 -7.35 12.91
CA THR A 44 28.82 -6.75 11.67
C THR A 44 27.38 -6.29 11.87
N LEU A 45 26.52 -7.13 12.44
CA LEU A 45 25.13 -6.78 12.76
C LEU A 45 25.07 -5.60 13.74
N ARG A 46 25.96 -5.57 14.73
CA ARG A 46 26.09 -4.46 15.68
C ARG A 46 26.45 -3.14 15.00
N LYS A 47 27.36 -3.16 14.02
CA LYS A 47 27.68 -1.98 13.20
C LYS A 47 26.49 -1.49 12.38
N HIS A 48 25.59 -2.39 12.01
CA HIS A 48 24.32 -2.06 11.37
C HIS A 48 23.19 -1.68 12.35
N GLY A 49 23.48 -1.55 13.64
CA GLY A 49 22.49 -1.15 14.65
C GLY A 49 21.65 -2.30 15.23
N PHE A 50 22.12 -3.55 15.11
CA PHE A 50 21.38 -4.74 15.57
C PHE A 50 22.09 -5.51 16.68
N VAL A 51 21.30 -6.11 17.56
CA VAL A 51 21.72 -7.14 18.51
C VAL A 51 20.83 -8.36 18.36
N VAL A 52 21.34 -9.53 18.75
CA VAL A 52 20.59 -10.79 18.66
C VAL A 52 20.19 -11.26 20.06
N THR A 53 19.07 -11.97 20.15
CA THR A 53 18.72 -12.67 21.40
C THR A 53 19.63 -13.87 21.65
N GLU A 54 19.73 -14.31 22.91
CA GLU A 54 20.57 -15.45 23.29
C GLU A 54 20.22 -16.75 22.53
N PRO A 55 18.94 -17.12 22.35
CA PRO A 55 18.59 -18.29 21.53
C PRO A 55 19.09 -18.17 20.10
N LEU A 56 18.97 -16.98 19.48
CA LEU A 56 19.47 -16.75 18.13
C LEU A 56 21.01 -16.83 18.07
N LEU A 57 21.71 -16.29 19.07
CA LEU A 57 23.16 -16.35 19.14
C LEU A 57 23.66 -17.80 19.11
N HIS A 58 23.08 -18.67 19.95
CA HIS A 58 23.43 -20.09 19.98
C HIS A 58 23.04 -20.81 18.69
N ALA A 59 21.84 -20.54 18.16
CA ALA A 59 21.41 -21.09 16.89
C ALA A 59 22.33 -20.73 15.73
N ILE A 60 22.74 -19.47 15.60
CA ILE A 60 23.72 -19.04 14.60
C ILE A 60 25.04 -19.77 14.81
N ASN A 61 25.47 -19.98 16.06
CA ASN A 61 26.75 -20.63 16.33
C ASN A 61 26.84 -22.02 15.72
N HIS A 62 25.74 -22.77 15.75
CA HIS A 62 25.60 -24.13 15.20
C HIS A 62 25.33 -24.18 13.69
N THR A 63 25.27 -23.04 12.99
CA THR A 63 25.13 -23.00 11.53
C THR A 63 26.48 -22.98 10.80
N THR A 64 26.44 -23.34 9.51
CA THR A 64 27.61 -23.33 8.62
C THR A 64 28.08 -21.91 8.28
N SER A 65 29.35 -21.76 7.94
CA SER A 65 29.94 -20.47 7.52
C SER A 65 29.21 -19.87 6.31
N ALA A 66 28.78 -20.72 5.36
CA ALA A 66 28.01 -20.30 4.20
C ALA A 66 26.63 -19.72 4.59
N PHE A 67 25.97 -20.30 5.60
CA PHE A 67 24.69 -19.78 6.11
C PHE A 67 24.88 -18.45 6.82
N LYS A 68 25.93 -18.31 7.64
CA LYS A 68 26.30 -17.05 8.31
C LYS A 68 26.55 -15.91 7.29
N GLU A 69 27.26 -16.18 6.20
CA GLU A 69 27.47 -15.20 5.13
C GLU A 69 26.17 -14.89 4.37
N GLY A 70 25.28 -15.87 4.23
CA GLY A 70 23.93 -15.68 3.70
C GLY A 70 23.09 -14.71 4.54
N ILE A 71 23.09 -14.88 5.88
CA ILE A 71 22.43 -13.95 6.80
C ILE A 71 22.99 -12.53 6.60
N LYS A 72 24.31 -12.38 6.65
CA LYS A 72 24.98 -11.08 6.46
C LYS A 72 24.58 -10.43 5.14
N SER A 73 24.65 -11.18 4.04
CA SER A 73 24.31 -10.70 2.70
C SER A 73 22.87 -10.22 2.61
N HIS A 74 21.95 -10.91 3.29
CA HIS A 74 20.53 -10.54 3.30
C HIS A 74 20.27 -9.25 4.09
N PHE A 75 20.94 -9.06 5.24
CA PHE A 75 20.90 -7.78 5.96
C PHE A 75 21.47 -6.63 5.10
N GLU A 76 22.62 -6.83 4.46
CA GLU A 76 23.22 -5.83 3.57
C GLU A 76 22.29 -5.44 2.40
N GLU A 77 21.59 -6.42 1.83
CA GLU A 77 20.63 -6.20 0.74
C GLU A 77 19.42 -5.38 1.19
N VAL A 78 18.81 -5.76 2.32
CA VAL A 78 17.61 -5.11 2.87
C VAL A 78 17.92 -3.69 3.34
N LEU A 79 19.07 -3.48 3.98
CA LEU A 79 19.55 -2.16 4.40
C LEU A 79 20.09 -1.32 3.23
N GLY A 80 20.22 -1.91 2.03
CA GLY A 80 20.72 -1.23 0.84
C GLY A 80 22.16 -0.73 0.99
N THR A 81 23.02 -1.41 1.75
CA THR A 81 24.38 -0.92 2.05
C THR A 81 25.28 -0.81 0.82
N LYS A 82 24.91 -1.50 -0.26
CA LYS A 82 25.60 -1.49 -1.58
C LYS A 82 25.01 -0.46 -2.56
N LEU A 83 23.97 0.28 -2.18
CA LEU A 83 23.36 1.31 -3.01
C LEU A 83 24.11 2.64 -2.87
N ASN A 84 23.92 3.53 -3.84
CA ASN A 84 24.44 4.88 -3.74
C ASN A 84 23.52 5.75 -2.89
N TRP A 85 24.02 6.14 -1.73
CA TRP A 85 23.39 7.06 -0.79
C TRP A 85 24.04 8.45 -0.82
N THR A 86 24.90 8.72 -1.79
CA THR A 86 25.64 9.98 -1.86
C THR A 86 24.71 11.10 -2.35
N PRO A 87 24.56 12.19 -1.58
CA PRO A 87 23.78 13.35 -2.01
C PRO A 87 24.46 14.04 -3.19
N LEU A 88 23.71 14.87 -3.92
CA LEU A 88 24.31 15.75 -4.91
C LEU A 88 25.19 16.83 -4.26
N VAL A 89 24.70 17.45 -3.18
CA VAL A 89 25.41 18.49 -2.41
C VAL A 89 26.17 17.86 -1.23
N LYS A 90 27.48 18.10 -1.16
CA LYS A 90 28.34 17.70 -0.03
C LYS A 90 28.01 18.56 1.19
N ASN A 91 27.91 17.95 2.37
CA ASN A 91 27.58 18.63 3.64
C ASN A 91 26.41 19.61 3.45
N TRP A 92 25.30 19.14 2.85
CA TRP A 92 24.13 19.95 2.47
C TRP A 92 23.47 20.70 3.64
N GLU A 93 23.86 20.40 4.88
CA GLU A 93 23.50 21.20 6.05
C GLU A 93 23.99 22.65 5.98
N ILE A 94 25.00 22.93 5.14
CA ILE A 94 25.48 24.28 4.85
C ILE A 94 24.92 24.69 3.47
N PRO A 95 24.12 25.77 3.37
CA PRO A 95 23.58 26.26 2.11
C PRO A 95 24.68 26.53 1.07
N THR A 96 24.38 26.29 -0.20
CA THR A 96 25.32 26.52 -1.31
C THR A 96 25.44 28.01 -1.68
N GLY A 97 24.43 28.82 -1.33
CA GLY A 97 24.40 30.26 -1.60
C GLY A 97 24.06 30.63 -3.05
N GLU A 98 23.65 29.65 -3.86
CA GLU A 98 23.24 29.86 -5.25
C GLU A 98 21.86 30.52 -5.34
N SER A 99 21.68 31.25 -6.43
CA SER A 99 20.47 31.98 -6.77
C SER A 99 19.91 31.48 -8.10
N VAL A 100 18.65 31.86 -8.39
CA VAL A 100 18.02 31.57 -9.68
C VAL A 100 18.84 32.13 -10.86
N TYR A 101 19.56 33.25 -10.65
CA TYR A 101 20.41 33.86 -11.69
C TYR A 101 21.57 32.95 -12.10
N ASP A 102 22.16 32.20 -11.17
CA ASP A 102 23.30 31.30 -11.44
C ASP A 102 22.90 30.14 -12.38
N HIS A 103 21.68 29.62 -12.19
CA HIS A 103 21.09 28.63 -13.08
C HIS A 103 20.81 29.20 -14.48
N TRP A 104 20.31 30.44 -14.57
CA TRP A 104 20.07 31.12 -15.85
C TRP A 104 21.37 31.38 -16.63
N ILE A 105 22.40 31.88 -15.95
CA ILE A 105 23.73 32.13 -16.55
C ILE A 105 24.29 30.82 -17.11
N THR A 106 24.22 29.75 -16.34
CA THR A 106 24.69 28.43 -16.75
C THR A 106 23.89 27.87 -17.92
N ALA A 107 22.55 28.00 -17.91
CA ALA A 107 21.70 27.57 -19.01
C ALA A 107 22.03 28.30 -20.32
N TRP A 108 22.14 29.62 -20.25
CA TRP A 108 22.52 30.46 -21.39
C TRP A 108 23.91 30.09 -21.92
N PHE A 109 24.88 29.90 -21.03
CA PHE A 109 26.25 29.51 -21.39
C PHE A 109 26.28 28.17 -22.18
N ASN A 110 25.50 27.18 -21.72
CA ASN A 110 25.44 25.88 -22.38
C ASN A 110 24.68 25.91 -23.71
N GLN A 111 23.67 26.77 -23.85
CA GLN A 111 22.83 26.84 -25.04
C GLN A 111 23.46 27.67 -26.18
N GLU A 112 24.05 28.82 -25.85
CA GLU A 112 24.54 29.77 -26.85
C GLU A 112 26.03 29.56 -27.22
N ILE A 113 26.80 28.96 -26.31
CA ILE A 113 28.26 28.85 -26.45
C ILE A 113 28.68 27.42 -26.71
N GLY A 114 28.23 26.49 -25.86
CA GLY A 114 28.48 25.04 -26.01
C GLY A 114 29.94 24.59 -25.91
N GLU A 115 30.89 25.52 -25.77
CA GLU A 115 32.34 25.28 -25.76
C GLU A 115 33.05 26.07 -24.65
N LEU A 116 34.24 25.61 -24.23
CA LEU A 116 35.03 26.26 -23.18
C LEU A 116 35.55 27.64 -23.65
N PRO A 117 35.64 28.65 -22.76
CA PRO A 117 36.14 29.98 -23.13
C PRO A 117 37.56 29.93 -23.71
N ASN A 118 37.75 30.60 -24.86
CA ASN A 118 39.02 30.93 -25.50
C ASN A 118 39.21 32.48 -25.52
N GLU A 119 40.34 32.98 -26.01
CA GLU A 119 40.63 34.44 -25.99
C GLU A 119 39.58 35.30 -26.72
N GLU A 120 39.00 34.80 -27.83
CA GLU A 120 37.97 35.53 -28.60
C GLU A 120 36.60 35.50 -27.92
N THR A 121 36.18 34.34 -27.42
CA THR A 121 34.89 34.17 -26.73
C THR A 121 34.88 34.90 -25.39
N SER A 122 35.98 34.89 -24.63
CA SER A 122 36.12 35.64 -23.36
C SER A 122 35.89 37.15 -23.52
N LYS A 123 36.24 37.72 -24.68
CA LYS A 123 36.06 39.14 -25.01
C LYS A 123 34.60 39.50 -25.31
N TYR A 124 33.83 38.58 -25.91
CA TYR A 124 32.39 38.76 -26.18
C TYR A 124 31.53 38.77 -24.90
N TYR A 125 31.97 38.10 -23.83
CA TYR A 125 31.25 38.04 -22.55
C TYR A 125 31.51 39.22 -21.61
N HIS A 126 32.69 39.83 -21.70
CA HIS A 126 33.07 41.03 -20.91
C HIS A 126 32.01 42.14 -21.03
N ASP A 127 31.40 42.29 -22.20
CA ASP A 127 30.45 43.38 -22.48
C ASP A 127 29.00 43.09 -22.04
N LYS A 128 28.66 41.88 -21.56
CA LYS A 128 27.24 41.49 -21.38
C LYS A 128 26.80 40.99 -20.00
N VAL A 129 27.68 40.53 -19.11
CA VAL A 129 27.23 39.82 -17.89
C VAL A 129 27.87 40.31 -16.57
N TYR A 130 29.19 40.49 -16.47
CA TYR A 130 29.86 41.04 -15.26
C TYR A 130 31.16 41.79 -15.61
N ASP A 131 31.48 42.82 -14.82
CA ASP A 131 32.42 43.90 -15.13
C ASP A 131 33.87 43.71 -14.62
N ASN A 132 34.36 42.48 -14.35
CA ASN A 132 35.80 42.27 -14.05
C ASN A 132 36.28 40.80 -14.13
N GLU A 133 37.49 40.63 -14.67
CA GLU A 133 38.40 39.46 -14.71
C GLU A 133 38.11 38.27 -15.65
N LYS A 134 39.19 37.57 -16.04
CA LYS A 134 39.24 36.46 -17.01
C LYS A 134 38.31 35.31 -16.58
N TYR A 135 37.27 35.06 -17.37
CA TYR A 135 36.34 33.95 -17.15
C TYR A 135 37.03 32.59 -17.31
N THR A 136 36.95 31.77 -16.26
CA THR A 136 37.26 30.35 -16.36
C THR A 136 35.96 29.55 -16.26
N ALA A 137 35.92 28.38 -16.88
CA ALA A 137 34.76 27.49 -16.82
C ALA A 137 35.24 26.04 -16.80
N VAL A 138 34.45 25.16 -16.19
CA VAL A 138 34.77 23.74 -16.10
C VAL A 138 33.75 22.94 -16.91
N LYS A 139 34.24 22.12 -17.84
CA LYS A 139 33.40 21.15 -18.55
C LYS A 139 33.33 19.85 -17.74
N LEU A 140 32.12 19.40 -17.44
CA LEU A 140 31.84 18.21 -16.65
C LEU A 140 31.60 16.98 -17.54
N ASP A 141 31.65 15.77 -16.97
CA ASP A 141 31.48 14.50 -17.68
C ASP A 141 30.12 14.35 -18.38
N CYS A 142 29.09 15.02 -17.85
CA CYS A 142 27.77 15.11 -18.49
C CYS A 142 27.73 16.01 -19.75
N GLY A 143 28.84 16.66 -20.09
CA GLY A 143 28.96 17.60 -21.21
C GLY A 143 28.71 19.06 -20.85
N HIS A 144 28.03 19.34 -19.72
CA HIS A 144 27.73 20.71 -19.30
C HIS A 144 28.99 21.49 -18.90
N ILE A 145 28.98 22.78 -19.23
CA ILE A 145 30.01 23.75 -18.87
C ILE A 145 29.48 24.62 -17.74
N ILE A 146 30.23 24.69 -16.65
CA ILE A 146 29.89 25.50 -15.47
C ILE A 146 30.82 26.71 -15.42
N PRO A 147 30.30 27.94 -15.61
CA PRO A 147 31.08 29.16 -15.46
C PRO A 147 31.54 29.36 -14.02
N ASP A 148 32.75 29.88 -13.83
CA ASP A 148 33.25 30.22 -12.49
C ASP A 148 32.37 31.28 -11.82
N GLY A 149 32.23 31.20 -10.49
CA GLY A 149 31.36 32.08 -9.70
C GLY A 149 29.87 31.72 -9.67
N THR A 150 29.38 30.82 -10.53
CA THR A 150 27.95 30.41 -10.52
C THR A 150 27.65 29.35 -9.44
N PHE A 151 28.41 28.26 -9.44
CA PHE A 151 28.24 27.17 -8.48
C PHE A 151 29.56 26.87 -7.75
N PRO A 152 29.54 26.67 -6.42
CA PRO A 152 30.72 26.26 -5.68
C PRO A 152 31.04 24.78 -5.97
N MET A 153 31.79 24.50 -7.03
CA MET A 153 32.02 23.12 -7.53
C MET A 153 32.63 22.17 -6.50
N ASN A 154 33.42 22.67 -5.55
CA ASN A 154 33.94 21.86 -4.44
C ASN A 154 32.84 21.27 -3.55
N ARG A 155 31.64 21.86 -3.54
CA ARG A 155 30.46 21.44 -2.77
C ARG A 155 29.62 20.37 -3.47
N TYR A 156 29.94 19.97 -4.70
CA TYR A 156 29.10 19.04 -5.47
C TYR A 156 29.77 17.67 -5.69
N ASN A 157 28.97 16.61 -5.62
CA ASN A 157 29.33 15.23 -5.99
C ASN A 157 28.92 14.90 -7.44
N GLY A 158 28.32 15.85 -8.14
CA GLY A 158 27.79 15.69 -9.50
C GLY A 158 27.66 17.04 -10.20
N CYS A 159 26.89 17.08 -11.28
CA CYS A 159 26.59 18.33 -11.97
C CYS A 159 25.48 19.10 -11.22
N PRO A 160 25.72 20.35 -10.75
CA PRO A 160 24.70 21.17 -10.10
C PRO A 160 23.57 21.62 -11.05
N PHE A 161 23.83 21.60 -12.36
CA PHE A 161 22.89 22.11 -13.37
C PHE A 161 21.89 21.05 -13.84
N CYS A 162 22.37 19.85 -14.18
CA CYS A 162 21.54 18.75 -14.69
C CYS A 162 21.29 17.62 -13.69
N GLY A 163 21.86 17.70 -12.48
CA GLY A 163 21.64 16.73 -11.42
C GLY A 163 22.29 15.36 -11.65
N THR A 164 23.21 15.21 -12.61
CA THR A 164 23.89 13.92 -12.86
C THR A 164 24.95 13.66 -11.79
N PRO A 165 24.87 12.56 -11.01
CA PRO A 165 25.87 12.25 -10.00
C PRO A 165 27.14 11.64 -10.62
N PHE A 166 28.32 12.03 -10.13
CA PHE A 166 29.61 11.52 -10.61
C PHE A 166 30.38 10.75 -9.53
N VAL A 167 30.22 11.16 -8.28
CA VAL A 167 30.91 10.59 -7.12
C VAL A 167 29.93 9.73 -6.32
N PHE A 168 30.33 8.48 -6.08
CA PHE A 168 29.57 7.51 -5.28
C PHE A 168 30.41 7.13 -4.06
N GLY A 169 30.15 7.78 -2.93
CA GLY A 169 30.83 7.53 -1.66
C GLY A 169 30.47 6.17 -1.07
N LYS A 170 31.41 5.57 -0.31
CA LYS A 170 31.12 4.41 0.52
C LYS A 170 30.29 4.82 1.73
N LEU A 171 29.25 4.04 2.03
CA LEU A 171 28.41 4.26 3.20
C LEU A 171 29.24 4.13 4.48
N LYS A 172 29.24 5.16 5.33
CA LYS A 172 29.84 5.11 6.67
C LYS A 172 28.79 4.61 7.66
N LEU A 173 29.03 3.43 8.21
CA LEU A 173 28.12 2.72 9.13
C LEU A 173 28.63 2.79 10.58
N GLU A 174 29.12 3.96 10.98
CA GLU A 174 29.70 4.17 12.31
C GLU A 174 28.72 4.99 13.17
N ASN A 175 28.53 4.58 14.43
CA ASN A 175 27.69 5.27 15.42
C ASN A 175 26.18 5.35 15.05
N GLN A 176 25.60 4.30 14.46
CA GLN A 176 24.15 4.21 14.22
C GLN A 176 23.37 4.08 15.55
N GLY A 177 23.19 5.19 16.26
CA GLY A 177 22.45 5.27 17.52
C GLY A 177 23.06 4.44 18.67
N SER A 178 22.78 4.84 19.92
CA SER A 178 23.09 3.99 21.08
C SER A 178 22.09 2.83 21.26
N LYS A 179 20.91 2.95 20.63
CA LYS A 179 19.80 2.02 20.78
C LYS A 179 19.81 1.00 19.65
N LEU A 180 20.27 -0.21 19.99
CA LEU A 180 20.34 -1.33 19.05
C LEU A 180 18.98 -2.04 18.97
N LYS A 181 18.58 -2.43 17.76
CA LYS A 181 17.35 -3.21 17.52
C LYS A 181 17.62 -4.67 17.82
N VAL A 182 16.75 -5.28 18.63
CA VAL A 182 16.84 -6.70 18.98
C VAL A 182 16.27 -7.55 17.84
N ILE A 183 17.02 -8.57 17.43
CA ILE A 183 16.66 -9.54 16.41
C ILE A 183 16.46 -10.91 17.06
N ASP A 184 15.30 -11.51 16.80
CA ASP A 184 14.89 -12.77 17.40
C ASP A 184 15.14 -14.01 16.52
N LEU A 185 15.10 -15.19 17.14
CA LEU A 185 15.14 -16.47 16.44
C LEU A 185 13.74 -16.86 15.99
N TRP A 186 13.57 -17.09 14.69
CA TRP A 186 12.36 -17.70 14.13
C TRP A 186 12.66 -19.08 13.57
N THR A 187 11.70 -19.98 13.73
CA THR A 187 11.71 -21.34 13.21
C THR A 187 10.48 -21.58 12.34
N GLU A 188 10.29 -22.82 11.90
CA GLU A 188 9.10 -23.22 11.14
C GLU A 188 7.80 -22.95 11.93
N LYS A 189 7.85 -23.03 13.26
CA LYS A 189 6.71 -22.77 14.13
C LYS A 189 6.20 -21.33 13.97
N GLU A 190 7.08 -20.34 14.08
CA GLU A 190 6.72 -18.93 13.97
C GLU A 190 6.23 -18.60 12.55
N MET A 191 6.82 -19.21 11.52
CA MET A 191 6.37 -19.05 10.13
C MET A 191 4.94 -19.56 9.91
N LYS A 192 4.58 -20.71 10.49
CA LYS A 192 3.22 -21.27 10.40
C LYS A 192 2.20 -20.40 11.16
N VAL A 193 2.57 -19.92 12.34
CA VAL A 193 1.73 -18.98 13.12
C VAL A 193 1.49 -17.69 12.33
N LEU A 194 2.53 -17.15 11.68
CA LEU A 194 2.37 -15.98 10.82
C LEU A 194 1.44 -16.28 9.63
N LEU A 195 1.60 -17.42 8.96
CA LEU A 195 0.72 -17.81 7.86
C LEU A 195 -0.74 -17.87 8.30
N GLU A 196 -1.03 -18.53 9.42
CA GLU A 196 -2.39 -18.64 9.96
C GLU A 196 -2.98 -17.27 10.32
N SER A 197 -2.19 -16.40 10.94
CA SER A 197 -2.58 -15.01 11.25
C SER A 197 -2.94 -14.22 9.98
N LEU A 198 -2.14 -14.34 8.92
CA LEU A 198 -2.40 -13.69 7.64
C LEU A 198 -3.66 -14.23 6.94
N LEU A 199 -3.90 -15.55 7.03
CA LEU A 199 -5.08 -16.19 6.44
C LEU A 199 -6.38 -15.80 7.18
N THR A 200 -6.33 -15.76 8.51
CA THR A 200 -7.50 -15.49 9.37
C THR A 200 -7.77 -14.00 9.59
N SER A 201 -6.89 -13.13 9.08
CA SER A 201 -7.03 -11.68 9.22
C SER A 201 -8.42 -11.18 8.85
N LYS A 202 -9.02 -10.42 9.79
CA LYS A 202 -10.31 -9.74 9.63
C LYS A 202 -10.18 -8.39 8.93
N VAL A 203 -8.97 -8.00 8.54
CA VAL A 203 -8.69 -6.78 7.77
C VAL A 203 -7.89 -7.12 6.50
N PRO A 204 -8.13 -6.39 5.39
CA PRO A 204 -7.41 -6.64 4.15
C PRO A 204 -5.92 -6.48 4.36
N LEU A 205 -5.12 -7.40 3.82
CA LEU A 205 -3.67 -7.39 3.96
C LEU A 205 -3.06 -6.19 3.21
N ASP A 206 -2.05 -5.57 3.80
CA ASP A 206 -1.22 -4.57 3.11
C ASP A 206 -0.28 -5.23 2.09
N ALA A 207 0.52 -4.42 1.37
CA ALA A 207 1.45 -4.94 0.35
C ALA A 207 2.51 -5.90 0.92
N THR A 208 3.05 -5.60 2.11
CA THR A 208 4.07 -6.41 2.79
C THR A 208 3.50 -7.73 3.26
N GLN A 209 2.34 -7.69 3.90
CA GLN A 209 1.59 -8.87 4.34
C GLN A 209 1.15 -9.75 3.16
N THR A 210 0.71 -9.13 2.05
CA THR A 210 0.35 -9.84 0.82
C THR A 210 1.55 -10.57 0.22
N ASP A 211 2.71 -9.92 0.17
CA ASP A 211 3.94 -10.54 -0.31
C ASP A 211 4.39 -11.68 0.60
N SER A 212 4.41 -11.46 1.92
CA SER A 212 4.73 -12.51 2.90
C SER A 212 3.79 -13.71 2.80
N LEU A 213 2.47 -13.48 2.63
CA LEU A 213 1.49 -14.57 2.43
C LEU A 213 1.83 -15.39 1.19
N LYS A 214 2.10 -14.75 0.05
CA LYS A 214 2.46 -15.45 -1.19
C LYS A 214 3.72 -16.28 -1.03
N LEU A 215 4.76 -15.70 -0.41
CA LEU A 215 6.01 -16.39 -0.14
C LEU A 215 5.80 -17.60 0.79
N LEU A 216 5.03 -17.45 1.87
CA LEU A 216 4.72 -18.56 2.79
C LEU A 216 3.95 -19.69 2.11
N LEU A 217 2.96 -19.37 1.26
CA LEU A 217 2.13 -20.36 0.56
C LEU A 217 2.91 -21.21 -0.46
N LYS A 218 4.08 -20.76 -0.92
CA LYS A 218 4.98 -21.59 -1.75
C LYS A 218 5.54 -22.78 -0.99
N TYR A 219 5.74 -22.63 0.33
CA TYR A 219 6.48 -23.59 1.16
C TYR A 219 5.59 -24.32 2.17
N TYR A 220 4.57 -23.63 2.67
CA TYR A 220 3.65 -24.14 3.66
C TYR A 220 2.26 -24.30 3.07
N LYS A 221 1.64 -25.46 3.31
CA LYS A 221 0.23 -25.65 2.99
C LYS A 221 -0.61 -25.07 4.13
N PRO A 222 -1.70 -24.33 3.82
CA PRO A 222 -2.73 -24.04 4.80
C PRO A 222 -3.25 -25.35 5.41
N GLU A 223 -3.51 -25.35 6.72
CA GLU A 223 -4.20 -26.47 7.34
C GLU A 223 -5.64 -26.54 6.81
N ASN A 224 -6.17 -27.76 6.66
CA ASN A 224 -7.40 -28.03 5.90
C ASN A 224 -8.67 -27.37 6.47
N GLU A 225 -8.60 -26.70 7.62
CA GLU A 225 -9.72 -26.09 8.33
C GLU A 225 -9.67 -24.55 8.37
N VAL A 226 -8.59 -23.91 7.89
CA VAL A 226 -8.43 -22.47 8.03
C VAL A 226 -9.44 -21.71 7.16
N VAL A 227 -10.38 -21.02 7.82
CA VAL A 227 -11.33 -20.14 7.16
C VAL A 227 -10.66 -18.80 6.86
N VAL A 228 -10.42 -18.54 5.57
CA VAL A 228 -9.83 -17.27 5.14
C VAL A 228 -10.77 -16.11 5.46
N GLY A 229 -10.28 -15.17 6.27
CA GLY A 229 -11.11 -14.12 6.88
C GLY A 229 -11.71 -13.13 5.88
N ILE A 230 -11.01 -12.86 4.77
CA ILE A 230 -11.40 -11.86 3.76
C ILE A 230 -11.32 -12.40 2.34
N LYS A 231 -12.23 -11.91 1.49
CA LYS A 231 -12.37 -12.35 0.10
C LYS A 231 -11.14 -12.03 -0.76
N GLU A 232 -10.52 -10.86 -0.58
CA GLU A 232 -9.28 -10.49 -1.26
C GLU A 232 -8.14 -11.48 -0.94
N THR A 233 -7.92 -11.83 0.33
CA THR A 233 -6.93 -12.82 0.75
C THR A 233 -7.22 -14.20 0.14
N LEU A 234 -8.49 -14.59 0.10
CA LEU A 234 -8.91 -15.87 -0.51
C LEU A 234 -8.49 -15.95 -1.98
N ILE A 235 -8.60 -14.86 -2.74
CA ILE A 235 -8.16 -14.85 -4.15
C ILE A 235 -6.66 -15.07 -4.28
N LEU A 236 -5.86 -14.52 -3.37
CA LEU A 236 -4.41 -14.71 -3.34
C LEU A 236 -4.05 -16.18 -3.06
N VAL A 237 -4.74 -16.80 -2.08
CA VAL A 237 -4.56 -18.22 -1.75
C VAL A 237 -4.91 -19.11 -2.94
N VAL A 238 -6.06 -18.86 -3.58
CA VAL A 238 -6.51 -19.61 -4.76
C VAL A 238 -5.54 -19.46 -5.93
N ASP A 239 -5.03 -18.26 -6.17
CA ASP A 239 -4.06 -18.00 -7.25
C ASP A 239 -2.78 -18.81 -7.06
N GLU A 240 -2.28 -18.86 -5.83
CA GLU A 240 -1.06 -19.61 -5.51
C GLU A 240 -1.28 -21.13 -5.54
N LEU A 241 -2.43 -21.64 -5.10
CA LEU A 241 -2.75 -23.06 -5.26
C LEU A 241 -2.82 -23.47 -6.74
N ILE A 242 -3.38 -22.61 -7.59
CA ILE A 242 -3.47 -22.88 -9.04
C ILE A 242 -2.10 -22.78 -9.71
N SER A 243 -1.23 -21.85 -9.29
CA SER A 243 0.15 -21.77 -9.80
C SER A 243 0.95 -23.05 -9.50
N GLN A 244 0.62 -23.72 -8.38
CA GLN A 244 1.19 -25.00 -7.96
C GLN A 244 0.50 -26.24 -8.58
N GLY A 245 -0.48 -26.07 -9.48
CA GLY A 245 -1.21 -27.18 -10.09
C GLY A 245 -2.18 -27.91 -9.17
N LYS A 246 -2.67 -27.25 -8.11
CA LYS A 246 -3.65 -27.79 -7.15
C LYS A 246 -5.05 -27.19 -7.41
N GLU A 247 -5.55 -27.33 -8.64
CA GLU A 247 -6.79 -26.64 -9.05
C GLU A 247 -8.05 -27.18 -8.35
N GLN A 248 -8.04 -28.45 -7.92
CA GLN A 248 -9.15 -29.03 -7.16
C GLN A 248 -9.23 -28.46 -5.75
N ASP A 249 -8.11 -28.41 -5.04
CA ASP A 249 -8.01 -27.82 -3.69
C ASP A 249 -8.46 -26.35 -3.70
N ALA A 250 -8.03 -25.59 -4.72
CA ALA A 250 -8.43 -24.20 -4.92
C ALA A 250 -9.95 -24.03 -5.06
N GLY A 251 -10.64 -25.00 -5.68
CA GLY A 251 -12.10 -24.99 -5.82
C GLY A 251 -12.86 -25.04 -4.49
N GLY A 252 -12.30 -25.74 -3.49
CA GLY A 252 -12.90 -25.90 -2.16
C GLY A 252 -13.03 -24.59 -1.37
N TYR A 253 -12.22 -23.58 -1.70
CA TYR A 253 -12.27 -22.27 -1.04
C TYR A 253 -13.45 -21.41 -1.52
N PHE A 254 -13.98 -21.63 -2.73
CA PHE A 254 -15.07 -20.81 -3.23
C PHE A 254 -16.40 -21.10 -2.51
N ARG A 255 -16.99 -20.04 -1.94
CA ARG A 255 -18.31 -20.11 -1.27
C ARG A 255 -19.42 -19.44 -2.06
N SER A 256 -19.10 -18.72 -3.14
CA SER A 256 -20.06 -17.98 -3.96
C SER A 256 -19.61 -17.88 -5.42
N PRO A 257 -20.52 -17.68 -6.38
CA PRO A 257 -20.15 -17.32 -7.75
C PRO A 257 -19.37 -16.00 -7.77
N THR A 258 -19.66 -15.03 -6.89
CA THR A 258 -18.93 -13.76 -6.83
C THR A 258 -17.45 -13.96 -6.55
N ASP A 259 -17.08 -14.95 -5.73
CA ASP A 259 -15.69 -15.27 -5.45
C ASP A 259 -14.98 -15.85 -6.69
N ILE A 260 -15.67 -16.71 -7.45
CA ILE A 260 -15.18 -17.23 -8.74
C ILE A 260 -14.97 -16.09 -9.74
N LEU A 261 -15.95 -15.18 -9.89
CA LEU A 261 -15.81 -14.02 -10.77
C LEU A 261 -14.65 -13.12 -10.34
N ARG A 262 -14.46 -12.91 -9.03
CA ARG A 262 -13.37 -12.12 -8.50
C ARG A 262 -12.01 -12.73 -8.86
N TYR A 263 -11.84 -14.05 -8.70
CA TYR A 263 -10.62 -14.74 -9.11
C TYR A 263 -10.35 -14.59 -10.61
N LEU A 264 -11.35 -14.91 -11.45
CA LEU A 264 -11.20 -14.84 -12.90
C LEU A 264 -10.90 -13.42 -13.39
N TRP A 265 -11.45 -12.41 -12.73
CA TRP A 265 -11.18 -11.00 -13.02
C TRP A 265 -9.80 -10.57 -12.51
N TYR A 266 -9.38 -11.03 -11.34
CA TYR A 266 -8.04 -10.82 -10.81
C TYR A 266 -6.98 -11.41 -11.74
N LYS A 267 -7.13 -12.65 -12.22
CA LYS A 267 -6.20 -13.23 -13.22
C LYS A 267 -6.08 -12.38 -14.48
N LYS A 268 -7.14 -11.65 -14.83
CA LYS A 268 -7.18 -10.83 -16.03
C LYS A 268 -6.60 -9.42 -15.83
N THR A 269 -6.70 -8.87 -14.62
CA THR A 269 -6.46 -7.43 -14.37
C THR A 269 -5.49 -7.12 -13.22
N GLY A 270 -5.16 -8.11 -12.38
CA GLY A 270 -4.44 -7.91 -11.13
C GLY A 270 -5.29 -7.32 -9.99
N PHE A 271 -6.56 -6.95 -10.23
CA PHE A 271 -7.40 -6.34 -9.20
C PHE A 271 -8.08 -7.39 -8.32
N LEU A 272 -7.84 -7.31 -7.00
CA LEU A 272 -8.53 -8.15 -6.01
C LEU A 272 -10.01 -7.78 -5.84
N GLN A 273 -10.42 -6.59 -6.29
CA GLN A 273 -11.82 -6.16 -6.30
C GLN A 273 -12.42 -6.28 -7.70
N ILE A 274 -13.73 -6.53 -7.77
CA ILE A 274 -14.46 -6.57 -9.04
C ILE A 274 -14.73 -5.13 -9.48
N ILE A 275 -13.92 -4.65 -10.43
CA ILE A 275 -14.05 -3.33 -11.04
C ILE A 275 -14.63 -3.47 -12.44
N LYS A 276 -15.69 -2.72 -12.75
CA LYS A 276 -16.34 -2.79 -14.06
C LYS A 276 -15.33 -2.46 -15.19
N PRO A 277 -15.33 -3.20 -16.31
CA PRO A 277 -14.38 -2.98 -17.41
C PRO A 277 -14.36 -1.54 -17.95
N LYS A 278 -15.54 -0.88 -18.01
CA LYS A 278 -15.66 0.53 -18.44
C LYS A 278 -14.89 1.49 -17.53
N VAL A 279 -14.85 1.21 -16.22
CA VAL A 279 -14.14 2.03 -15.23
C VAL A 279 -12.63 1.85 -15.38
N VAL A 280 -12.18 0.61 -15.56
CA VAL A 280 -10.75 0.31 -15.82
C VAL A 280 -10.27 1.03 -17.08
N ALA A 281 -11.00 0.89 -18.20
CA ALA A 281 -10.64 1.55 -19.45
C ALA A 281 -10.61 3.09 -19.35
N LYS A 282 -11.53 3.68 -18.58
CA LYS A 282 -11.55 5.13 -18.32
C LYS A 282 -10.35 5.58 -17.48
N ASN A 283 -9.95 4.80 -16.48
CA ASN A 283 -8.80 5.14 -15.66
C ASN A 283 -7.49 5.07 -16.46
N ILE A 284 -7.32 4.03 -17.29
CA ILE A 284 -6.18 3.92 -18.22
C ILE A 284 -6.08 5.16 -19.12
N GLU A 285 -7.20 5.59 -19.70
CA GLU A 285 -7.29 6.81 -20.52
C GLU A 285 -6.85 8.05 -19.73
N GLN A 286 -7.32 8.20 -18.49
CA GLN A 286 -7.00 9.36 -17.65
C GLN A 286 -5.52 9.42 -17.26
N ASN A 287 -4.90 8.28 -16.95
CA ASN A 287 -3.49 8.24 -16.54
C ASN A 287 -2.51 8.56 -17.67
N HIS A 288 -2.94 8.43 -18.93
CA HIS A 288 -2.12 8.73 -20.11
C HIS A 288 -2.50 10.08 -20.74
N LYS A 289 -3.29 10.90 -20.03
CA LYS A 289 -3.64 12.23 -20.47
C LYS A 289 -2.54 13.20 -20.05
N HIS A 290 -1.93 13.86 -21.02
CA HIS A 290 -0.87 14.85 -20.79
C HIS A 290 -1.35 16.25 -21.20
N ILE A 291 -0.81 17.29 -20.55
CA ILE A 291 -1.11 18.69 -20.89
C ILE A 291 -0.58 19.00 -22.30
N GLN A 292 0.64 18.53 -22.59
CA GLN A 292 1.23 18.66 -23.92
C GLN A 292 0.61 17.63 -24.88
N ARG A 293 -0.05 18.14 -25.92
CA ARG A 293 -0.79 17.32 -26.90
C ARG A 293 0.07 16.27 -27.60
N GLN A 294 1.35 16.56 -27.85
CA GLN A 294 2.28 15.62 -28.51
C GLN A 294 2.58 14.39 -27.65
N SER A 295 2.46 14.51 -26.33
CA SER A 295 2.71 13.43 -25.37
C SER A 295 1.41 12.75 -24.91
N ASP A 296 0.24 13.26 -25.31
CA ASP A 296 -1.06 12.70 -24.91
C ASP A 296 -1.38 11.42 -25.70
N LEU A 297 -1.17 10.28 -25.04
CA LEU A 297 -1.45 8.94 -25.57
C LEU A 297 -2.78 8.37 -25.07
N SER A 298 -3.64 9.18 -24.43
CA SER A 298 -4.87 8.72 -23.76
C SER A 298 -5.81 7.89 -24.63
N VAL A 299 -6.04 8.31 -25.89
CA VAL A 299 -6.89 7.58 -26.85
C VAL A 299 -6.29 6.22 -27.19
N PHE A 300 -4.99 6.18 -27.49
CA PHE A 300 -4.29 4.95 -27.82
C PHE A 300 -4.27 3.99 -26.63
N ALA A 301 -3.91 4.50 -25.44
CA ALA A 301 -3.90 3.74 -24.20
C ALA A 301 -5.29 3.15 -23.86
N LYS A 302 -6.37 3.87 -24.14
CA LYS A 302 -7.74 3.36 -23.97
C LYS A 302 -8.05 2.21 -24.93
N ILE A 303 -7.62 2.29 -26.19
CA ILE A 303 -7.83 1.23 -27.18
C ILE A 303 -7.06 -0.02 -26.77
N VAL A 304 -5.77 0.13 -26.47
CA VAL A 304 -4.90 -0.97 -26.00
C VAL A 304 -5.44 -1.56 -24.70
N GLY A 305 -5.84 -0.71 -23.75
CA GLY A 305 -6.44 -1.13 -22.49
C GLY A 305 -7.72 -1.94 -22.69
N LYS A 306 -8.62 -1.52 -23.59
CA LYS A 306 -9.82 -2.30 -23.94
C LYS A 306 -9.48 -3.65 -24.57
N GLU A 307 -8.47 -3.71 -25.44
CA GLU A 307 -7.98 -4.96 -26.01
C GLU A 307 -7.45 -5.89 -24.92
N GLY A 308 -6.67 -5.32 -24.00
CA GLY A 308 -6.16 -5.97 -22.81
C GLY A 308 -7.25 -6.57 -21.93
N LEU A 309 -8.47 -6.00 -21.90
CA LEU A 309 -9.61 -6.49 -21.12
C LEU A 309 -10.44 -7.58 -21.82
N LYS A 310 -10.13 -7.95 -23.07
CA LYS A 310 -10.85 -9.06 -23.75
C LYS A 310 -10.62 -10.39 -23.02
N LEU A 311 -11.73 -11.09 -22.75
CA LEU A 311 -11.72 -12.38 -22.07
C LEU A 311 -11.30 -13.48 -23.06
N LYS A 312 -10.15 -14.09 -22.81
CA LYS A 312 -9.63 -15.23 -23.57
C LYS A 312 -9.27 -16.32 -22.56
N TYR A 313 -9.88 -17.50 -22.69
CA TYR A 313 -9.67 -18.63 -21.79
C TYR A 313 -9.41 -19.92 -22.58
N SER A 314 -8.48 -20.72 -22.08
CA SER A 314 -8.19 -22.07 -22.55
C SER A 314 -9.33 -23.04 -22.22
N ARG A 315 -9.33 -24.21 -22.87
CA ARG A 315 -10.27 -25.30 -22.54
C ARG A 315 -10.06 -25.83 -21.11
N LYS A 316 -8.84 -25.76 -20.58
CA LYS A 316 -8.51 -26.15 -19.19
C LYS A 316 -9.18 -25.20 -18.20
N GLU A 317 -8.98 -23.89 -18.37
CA GLU A 317 -9.57 -22.87 -17.49
C GLU A 317 -11.11 -22.86 -17.56
N ALA A 318 -11.66 -23.04 -18.75
CA ALA A 318 -13.09 -23.17 -18.96
C ALA A 318 -13.69 -24.36 -18.19
N LYS A 319 -13.05 -25.53 -18.28
CA LYS A 319 -13.46 -26.74 -17.53
C LYS A 319 -13.36 -26.50 -16.02
N MET A 320 -12.28 -25.89 -15.57
CA MET A 320 -12.04 -25.56 -14.17
C MET A 320 -13.16 -24.68 -13.59
N ALA A 321 -13.48 -23.56 -14.25
CA ALA A 321 -14.56 -22.67 -13.82
C ALA A 321 -15.95 -23.35 -13.86
N ALA A 322 -16.20 -24.21 -14.85
CA ALA A 322 -17.44 -24.99 -14.91
C ALA A 322 -17.58 -25.95 -13.73
N VAL A 323 -16.50 -26.62 -13.33
CA VAL A 323 -16.48 -27.54 -12.19
C VAL A 323 -16.78 -26.77 -10.90
N TRP A 324 -16.12 -25.64 -10.68
CA TRP A 324 -16.34 -24.82 -9.48
C TRP A 324 -17.79 -24.35 -9.36
N LEU A 325 -18.39 -23.82 -10.43
CA LEU A 325 -19.79 -23.39 -10.41
C LEU A 325 -20.75 -24.56 -10.14
N ASN A 326 -20.45 -25.74 -10.69
CA ASN A 326 -21.26 -26.95 -10.49
C ASN A 326 -21.16 -27.51 -9.06
N GLN A 327 -20.05 -27.27 -8.37
CA GLN A 327 -19.79 -27.78 -7.01
C GLN A 327 -20.11 -26.78 -5.90
N LEU A 328 -20.52 -25.54 -6.23
CA LEU A 328 -20.86 -24.53 -5.21
C LEU A 328 -21.91 -25.05 -4.21
N PRO A 329 -21.74 -24.86 -2.90
CA PRO A 329 -22.67 -25.35 -1.87
C PRO A 329 -23.87 -24.41 -1.67
N LEU A 330 -24.53 -23.99 -2.76
CA LEU A 330 -25.68 -23.07 -2.76
C LEU A 330 -26.82 -23.62 -3.63
N SER A 331 -28.05 -23.18 -3.40
CA SER A 331 -29.16 -23.49 -4.31
C SER A 331 -29.00 -22.76 -5.65
N VAL A 332 -29.68 -23.26 -6.68
CA VAL A 332 -29.58 -22.75 -8.05
C VAL A 332 -30.02 -21.28 -8.12
N GLU A 333 -31.12 -20.96 -7.45
CA GLU A 333 -31.70 -19.63 -7.37
C GLU A 333 -30.76 -18.68 -6.63
N LYS A 334 -30.12 -19.17 -5.54
CA LYS A 334 -29.17 -18.36 -4.78
C LYS A 334 -27.91 -18.04 -5.58
N ILE A 335 -27.41 -18.97 -6.39
CA ILE A 335 -26.29 -18.71 -7.29
C ILE A 335 -26.69 -17.63 -8.31
N ALA A 336 -27.86 -17.76 -8.94
CA ALA A 336 -28.37 -16.79 -9.90
C ALA A 336 -28.57 -15.39 -9.28
N GLU A 337 -29.13 -15.31 -8.07
CA GLU A 337 -29.26 -14.07 -7.29
C GLU A 337 -27.89 -13.42 -7.07
N GLN A 338 -26.89 -14.18 -6.63
CA GLN A 338 -25.54 -13.65 -6.37
C GLN A 338 -24.78 -13.26 -7.64
N MET A 339 -25.17 -13.78 -8.80
CA MET A 339 -24.65 -13.35 -10.11
C MET A 339 -25.28 -12.02 -10.55
N HIS A 340 -26.46 -11.65 -10.05
CA HIS A 340 -27.23 -10.49 -10.51
C HIS A 340 -26.47 -9.14 -10.44
N PRO A 341 -25.77 -8.77 -9.35
CA PRO A 341 -25.08 -7.47 -9.28
C PRO A 341 -24.06 -7.23 -10.40
N ASN A 342 -23.48 -8.31 -10.94
CA ASN A 342 -22.51 -8.29 -12.03
C ASN A 342 -23.03 -9.01 -13.28
N ARG A 343 -24.35 -9.02 -13.52
CA ARG A 343 -25.01 -9.79 -14.59
C ARG A 343 -24.36 -9.62 -15.96
N GLN A 344 -24.08 -8.37 -16.36
CA GLN A 344 -23.46 -8.09 -17.66
C GLN A 344 -22.04 -8.66 -17.79
N MET A 345 -21.28 -8.69 -16.69
CA MET A 345 -19.98 -9.36 -16.68
C MET A 345 -20.20 -10.86 -16.82
N TRP A 346 -21.09 -11.45 -16.03
CA TRP A 346 -21.39 -12.88 -16.10
C TRP A 346 -21.81 -13.36 -17.49
N VAL A 347 -22.68 -12.64 -18.20
CA VAL A 347 -23.04 -12.98 -19.58
C VAL A 347 -21.80 -13.09 -20.47
N ARG A 348 -20.82 -12.18 -20.32
CA ARG A 348 -19.57 -12.20 -21.08
C ARG A 348 -18.65 -13.35 -20.65
N PHE A 349 -18.55 -13.61 -19.35
CA PHE A 349 -17.76 -14.71 -18.79
C PHE A 349 -18.33 -16.07 -19.19
N ILE A 350 -19.64 -16.28 -19.12
CA ILE A 350 -20.33 -17.50 -19.54
C ILE A 350 -19.99 -17.82 -21.00
N ARG A 351 -20.02 -16.82 -21.88
CA ARG A 351 -19.63 -16.96 -23.29
C ARG A 351 -18.14 -17.28 -23.45
N ALA A 352 -17.27 -16.50 -22.80
CA ALA A 352 -15.81 -16.66 -22.92
C ALA A 352 -15.30 -18.00 -22.38
N LEU A 353 -15.92 -18.50 -21.31
CA LEU A 353 -15.62 -19.79 -20.69
C LEU A 353 -16.40 -20.95 -21.31
N ARG A 354 -17.24 -20.70 -22.33
CA ARG A 354 -18.05 -21.72 -23.02
C ARG A 354 -18.92 -22.55 -22.06
N LEU A 355 -19.41 -21.97 -20.97
CA LEU A 355 -20.10 -22.72 -19.91
C LEU A 355 -21.37 -23.42 -20.41
N ALA A 356 -22.03 -22.87 -21.43
CA ALA A 356 -23.19 -23.49 -22.07
C ALA A 356 -22.84 -24.81 -22.82
N GLU A 357 -21.60 -24.98 -23.27
CA GLU A 357 -21.14 -26.25 -23.83
C GLU A 357 -20.92 -27.29 -22.71
N TYR A 358 -20.31 -26.87 -21.59
CA TYR A 358 -20.06 -27.75 -20.45
C TYR A 358 -21.35 -28.17 -19.74
N SER A 359 -22.34 -27.29 -19.66
CA SER A 359 -23.64 -27.61 -19.04
C SER A 359 -24.44 -28.69 -19.77
N ARG A 360 -24.05 -29.08 -21.00
CA ARG A 360 -24.65 -30.19 -21.74
C ARG A 360 -23.98 -31.53 -21.45
N LYS A 361 -22.83 -31.52 -20.77
CA LYS A 361 -22.08 -32.75 -20.45
C LYS A 361 -22.66 -33.42 -19.21
N LYS A 362 -22.56 -34.75 -19.15
CA LYS A 362 -22.93 -35.53 -17.96
C LYS A 362 -22.14 -35.04 -16.73
N GLY A 363 -22.83 -34.89 -15.59
CA GLY A 363 -22.23 -34.43 -14.32
C GLY A 363 -22.25 -32.91 -14.11
N PHE A 364 -22.80 -32.14 -15.04
CA PHE A 364 -22.93 -30.66 -14.95
C PHE A 364 -24.40 -30.19 -14.81
N ASP A 365 -25.26 -31.03 -14.24
CA ASP A 365 -26.70 -30.76 -14.16
C ASP A 365 -27.02 -29.51 -13.35
N LYS A 366 -26.27 -29.27 -12.26
CA LYS A 366 -26.41 -28.05 -11.45
C LYS A 366 -26.02 -26.81 -12.25
N LEU A 367 -24.90 -26.86 -12.98
CA LEU A 367 -24.50 -25.77 -13.86
C LEU A 367 -25.58 -25.48 -14.92
N LYS A 368 -26.18 -26.52 -15.51
CA LYS A 368 -27.28 -26.37 -16.47
C LYS A 368 -28.46 -25.63 -15.86
N ALA A 369 -28.92 -26.05 -14.69
CA ALA A 369 -30.02 -25.39 -13.97
C ALA A 369 -29.69 -23.93 -13.62
N VAL A 370 -28.45 -23.65 -13.16
CA VAL A 370 -27.99 -22.27 -12.86
C VAL A 370 -28.06 -21.39 -14.09
N LEU A 371 -27.58 -21.86 -15.25
CA LEU A 371 -27.62 -21.08 -16.47
C LEU A 371 -29.05 -20.81 -16.93
N ASP A 372 -29.94 -21.80 -16.82
CA ASP A 372 -31.36 -21.64 -17.19
C ASP A 372 -32.04 -20.56 -16.32
N VAL A 373 -31.98 -20.71 -15.00
CA VAL A 373 -32.54 -19.74 -14.04
C VAL A 373 -31.92 -18.35 -14.22
N PHE A 374 -30.61 -18.26 -14.46
CA PHE A 374 -29.92 -16.98 -14.66
C PHE A 374 -30.35 -16.25 -15.95
N TYR A 375 -30.53 -16.97 -17.06
CA TYR A 375 -30.95 -16.39 -18.33
C TYR A 375 -32.44 -16.04 -18.33
N ASN A 376 -33.29 -16.91 -17.80
CA ASN A 376 -34.73 -16.72 -17.70
C ASN A 376 -35.15 -15.77 -16.58
N GLN A 377 -34.23 -15.43 -15.67
CA GLN A 377 -34.46 -14.51 -14.56
C GLN A 377 -35.55 -14.98 -13.59
N THR A 378 -35.67 -16.29 -13.40
CA THR A 378 -36.65 -16.94 -12.52
C THR A 378 -36.15 -17.01 -11.08
N TYR A 379 -35.61 -15.90 -10.57
CA TYR A 379 -35.11 -15.77 -9.20
C TYR A 379 -35.42 -14.39 -8.65
N GLU A 380 -35.56 -14.29 -7.33
CA GLU A 380 -35.81 -13.01 -6.66
C GLU A 380 -34.51 -12.36 -6.18
N VAL A 381 -34.45 -11.04 -6.27
CA VAL A 381 -33.30 -10.25 -5.80
C VAL A 381 -33.65 -9.58 -4.48
N TRP A 382 -32.93 -9.93 -3.41
CA TRP A 382 -33.18 -9.37 -2.07
C TRP A 382 -33.17 -7.83 -2.06
N GLN A 383 -32.20 -7.20 -2.73
CA GLN A 383 -32.10 -5.73 -2.79
C GLN A 383 -33.32 -5.10 -3.48
N GLY A 384 -33.86 -5.77 -4.52
CA GLY A 384 -35.07 -5.32 -5.20
C GLY A 384 -36.29 -5.33 -4.28
N LYS A 385 -36.41 -6.33 -3.38
CA LYS A 385 -37.46 -6.37 -2.37
C LYS A 385 -37.33 -5.24 -1.34
N VAL A 386 -36.11 -4.99 -0.86
CA VAL A 386 -35.83 -3.88 0.07
C VAL A 386 -36.20 -2.54 -0.56
N ASP A 387 -35.78 -2.30 -1.81
CA ASP A 387 -36.08 -1.07 -2.53
C ASP A 387 -37.59 -0.92 -2.82
N TYR A 388 -38.27 -2.04 -3.14
CA TYR A 388 -39.72 -2.04 -3.34
C TYR A 388 -40.46 -1.58 -2.08
N PHE A 389 -40.23 -2.22 -0.92
CA PHE A 389 -40.92 -1.84 0.33
C PHE A 389 -40.50 -0.45 0.80
N ARG A 390 -39.23 -0.07 0.63
CA ARG A 390 -38.76 1.28 0.95
C ARG A 390 -39.45 2.36 0.12
N SER A 391 -39.65 2.11 -1.18
CA SER A 391 -40.39 3.04 -2.05
C SER A 391 -41.87 3.18 -1.71
N LYS A 392 -42.43 2.21 -0.98
CA LYS A 392 -43.79 2.24 -0.43
C LYS A 392 -43.86 2.78 0.99
N THR A 393 -42.73 3.20 1.55
CA THR A 393 -42.62 3.68 2.94
C THR A 393 -43.10 2.63 3.96
N ASP A 394 -42.93 1.35 3.63
CA ASP A 394 -43.28 0.22 4.51
C ASP A 394 -42.08 -0.12 5.41
N ALA A 395 -42.01 0.59 6.55
CA ALA A 395 -40.90 0.47 7.51
C ALA A 395 -40.76 -0.96 8.06
N GLU A 396 -41.88 -1.59 8.43
CA GLU A 396 -41.90 -2.93 9.02
C GLU A 396 -41.25 -3.97 8.09
N ARG A 397 -41.69 -4.03 6.82
CA ARG A 397 -41.15 -5.01 5.87
C ARG A 397 -39.73 -4.66 5.42
N THR A 398 -39.41 -3.37 5.28
CA THR A 398 -38.04 -2.95 4.97
C THR A 398 -37.07 -3.36 6.07
N PHE A 399 -37.40 -3.11 7.34
CA PHE A 399 -36.55 -3.49 8.47
C PHE A 399 -36.47 -5.00 8.65
N ALA A 400 -37.57 -5.74 8.47
CA ALA A 400 -37.55 -7.21 8.50
C ALA A 400 -36.58 -7.80 7.47
N LEU A 401 -36.49 -7.20 6.28
CA LEU A 401 -35.50 -7.62 5.27
C LEU A 401 -34.07 -7.20 5.65
N LEU A 402 -33.87 -5.97 6.13
CA LEU A 402 -32.54 -5.45 6.52
C LEU A 402 -31.93 -6.23 7.70
N GLN A 403 -32.75 -6.66 8.66
CA GLN A 403 -32.33 -7.48 9.80
C GLN A 403 -31.75 -8.84 9.37
N GLN A 404 -32.16 -9.39 8.22
CA GLN A 404 -31.56 -10.60 7.66
C GLN A 404 -30.10 -10.40 7.22
N LYS A 405 -29.66 -9.15 7.02
CA LYS A 405 -28.30 -8.78 6.63
C LYS A 405 -27.78 -7.62 7.49
N PRO A 406 -27.44 -7.86 8.77
CA PRO A 406 -27.12 -6.81 9.74
C PRO A 406 -26.01 -5.84 9.28
N SER A 407 -24.97 -6.34 8.61
CA SER A 407 -23.89 -5.50 8.08
C SER A 407 -24.33 -4.56 6.96
N LEU A 408 -25.34 -4.92 6.16
CA LEU A 408 -25.93 -4.01 5.17
C LEU A 408 -26.86 -3.00 5.85
N PHE A 409 -27.58 -3.42 6.89
CA PHE A 409 -28.38 -2.51 7.70
C PHE A 409 -27.49 -1.44 8.34
N ALA A 410 -26.40 -1.82 9.01
CA ALA A 410 -25.44 -0.89 9.59
C ALA A 410 -24.95 0.15 8.56
N ARG A 411 -24.55 -0.28 7.36
CA ARG A 411 -24.06 0.63 6.30
C ARG A 411 -25.12 1.59 5.74
N SER A 412 -26.40 1.26 5.90
CA SER A 412 -27.52 2.07 5.42
C SER A 412 -28.26 2.76 6.58
N LEU A 413 -27.79 2.63 7.82
CA LEU A 413 -28.49 3.08 9.02
C LEU A 413 -28.93 4.55 8.92
N PHE A 414 -28.00 5.46 8.64
CA PHE A 414 -28.29 6.89 8.56
C PHE A 414 -29.28 7.23 7.43
N SER A 415 -29.21 6.53 6.31
CA SER A 415 -30.16 6.74 5.21
C SER A 415 -31.56 6.25 5.57
N ASN A 416 -31.68 5.20 6.40
CA ASN A 416 -32.97 4.71 6.87
C ASN A 416 -33.53 5.63 7.97
N MET A 417 -32.67 6.20 8.84
CA MET A 417 -33.09 7.22 9.81
C MET A 417 -33.69 8.45 9.13
N LEU A 418 -33.09 8.92 8.03
CA LEU A 418 -33.64 10.01 7.22
C LEU A 418 -34.90 9.63 6.44
N TRP A 419 -35.22 8.35 6.29
CA TRP A 419 -36.36 7.89 5.50
C TRP A 419 -37.57 7.52 6.37
N PHE A 420 -37.32 6.83 7.47
CA PHE A 420 -38.34 6.26 8.37
C PHE A 420 -38.31 6.89 9.77
N GLY A 421 -37.34 7.76 10.07
CA GLY A 421 -37.14 8.32 11.41
C GLY A 421 -36.11 7.56 12.24
N ALA A 422 -35.46 8.28 13.15
CA ALA A 422 -34.36 7.75 13.96
C ALA A 422 -34.80 6.67 14.95
N GLU A 423 -35.92 6.87 15.64
CA GLU A 423 -36.39 5.99 16.69
C GLU A 423 -36.73 4.59 16.16
N GLU A 424 -37.63 4.50 15.17
CA GLU A 424 -38.03 3.24 14.54
C GLU A 424 -36.83 2.48 13.96
N THR A 425 -35.92 3.22 13.29
CA THR A 425 -34.73 2.65 12.68
C THR A 425 -33.78 2.06 13.73
N LEU A 426 -33.52 2.78 14.82
CA LEU A 426 -32.59 2.34 15.86
C LEU A 426 -33.17 1.17 16.65
N GLN A 427 -34.46 1.17 16.98
CA GLN A 427 -35.14 0.03 17.61
C GLN A 427 -35.05 -1.24 16.75
N ALA A 428 -35.21 -1.12 15.43
CA ALA A 428 -35.04 -2.24 14.52
C ALA A 428 -33.58 -2.70 14.44
N PHE A 429 -32.62 -1.78 14.46
CA PHE A 429 -31.20 -2.11 14.37
C PHE A 429 -30.67 -2.74 15.65
N GLU A 430 -31.15 -2.31 16.82
CA GLU A 430 -30.79 -2.86 18.14
C GLU A 430 -30.93 -4.38 18.20
N LYS A 431 -32.01 -4.92 17.61
CA LYS A 431 -32.29 -6.36 17.56
C LYS A 431 -31.21 -7.19 16.88
N VAL A 432 -30.41 -6.58 16.01
CA VAL A 432 -29.37 -7.26 15.22
C VAL A 432 -27.98 -6.62 15.39
N SER A 433 -27.85 -5.63 16.27
CA SER A 433 -26.63 -4.86 16.44
C SER A 433 -25.47 -5.77 16.86
N SER A 434 -25.72 -6.73 17.74
CA SER A 434 -24.76 -7.72 18.26
C SER A 434 -24.09 -8.57 17.17
N ALA A 435 -24.80 -8.83 16.05
CA ALA A 435 -24.28 -9.59 14.91
C ALA A 435 -23.37 -8.78 13.99
N VAL A 436 -23.30 -7.45 14.18
CA VAL A 436 -22.46 -6.56 13.38
C VAL A 436 -21.03 -6.55 13.95
N PRO A 437 -19.99 -6.67 13.10
CA PRO A 437 -18.60 -6.51 13.55
C PRO A 437 -18.35 -5.16 14.24
N MET A 438 -17.57 -5.17 15.33
CA MET A 438 -17.25 -3.98 16.15
C MET A 438 -16.78 -2.78 15.32
N LYS A 439 -15.97 -3.03 14.29
CA LYS A 439 -15.48 -2.01 13.35
C LYS A 439 -16.61 -1.16 12.76
N PHE A 440 -17.77 -1.73 12.44
CA PHE A 440 -18.87 -0.95 11.86
C PHE A 440 -19.52 -0.03 12.88
N LEU A 441 -19.62 -0.42 14.16
CA LEU A 441 -20.14 0.45 15.21
C LEU A 441 -19.23 1.67 15.40
N LEU A 442 -17.92 1.44 15.43
CA LEU A 442 -16.91 2.50 15.53
C LEU A 442 -16.95 3.42 14.29
N THR A 443 -17.14 2.83 13.10
CA THR A 443 -17.31 3.60 11.85
C THR A 443 -18.59 4.45 11.88
N LEU A 444 -19.71 3.93 12.41
CA LEU A 444 -20.93 4.73 12.54
C LEU A 444 -20.67 5.94 13.43
N ASN A 445 -20.07 5.73 14.61
CA ASN A 445 -19.75 6.80 15.53
C ASN A 445 -18.83 7.87 14.90
N SER A 446 -17.80 7.45 14.14
CA SER A 446 -16.84 8.39 13.54
C SER A 446 -17.42 9.24 12.40
N PHE A 447 -18.44 8.75 11.69
CA PHE A 447 -19.00 9.44 10.52
C PHE A 447 -20.27 10.23 10.81
N VAL A 448 -20.80 10.16 12.04
CA VAL A 448 -22.11 10.72 12.37
C VAL A 448 -22.18 12.23 12.17
N GLU A 449 -21.20 12.98 12.67
CA GLU A 449 -21.15 14.44 12.59
C GLU A 449 -21.12 14.90 11.13
N ILE A 450 -20.23 14.31 10.33
CA ILE A 450 -20.05 14.66 8.92
C ILE A 450 -21.26 14.21 8.09
N TYR A 451 -21.97 13.13 8.45
CA TYR A 451 -23.12 12.67 7.67
C TYR A 451 -24.33 13.59 7.81
N PHE A 452 -24.58 14.13 9.00
CA PHE A 452 -25.73 14.97 9.31
C PHE A 452 -25.44 16.48 9.23
N ASP A 453 -24.26 16.86 8.72
CA ASP A 453 -23.95 18.24 8.35
C ASP A 453 -24.40 18.53 6.90
N ARG A 454 -25.12 19.63 6.70
CA ARG A 454 -25.64 20.06 5.40
C ARG A 454 -24.55 20.63 4.48
N GLU A 455 -23.51 21.19 5.06
CA GLU A 455 -22.41 21.82 4.32
C GLU A 455 -21.23 20.85 4.10
N ALA A 456 -21.23 19.70 4.79
CA ALA A 456 -20.18 18.72 4.67
C ALA A 456 -20.01 18.18 3.25
N GLN A 457 -18.77 18.23 2.76
CA GLN A 457 -18.32 17.56 1.55
C GLN A 457 -17.41 16.40 1.91
N ARG A 458 -17.88 15.17 1.66
CA ARG A 458 -17.10 13.98 1.97
C ARG A 458 -16.27 13.55 0.79
N SER A 459 -14.97 13.42 1.00
CA SER A 459 -14.07 12.93 -0.02
C SER A 459 -13.83 11.43 0.13
N VAL A 460 -14.10 10.66 -0.93
CA VAL A 460 -13.80 9.22 -0.96
C VAL A 460 -12.79 8.89 -2.05
N LYS A 461 -11.84 8.01 -1.73
CA LYS A 461 -10.92 7.44 -2.72
C LYS A 461 -11.56 6.18 -3.30
N THR A 462 -11.76 6.16 -4.61
CA THR A 462 -12.27 4.98 -5.31
C THR A 462 -11.20 3.88 -5.39
N ALA A 463 -11.60 2.64 -5.70
CA ALA A 463 -10.67 1.51 -5.87
C ALA A 463 -9.55 1.76 -6.90
N MET A 464 -9.80 2.65 -7.88
CA MET A 464 -8.82 3.05 -8.89
C MET A 464 -8.01 4.30 -8.50
N GLY A 465 -8.04 4.71 -7.22
CA GLY A 465 -7.28 5.84 -6.69
C GLY A 465 -7.89 7.21 -6.93
N THR A 466 -8.90 7.35 -7.81
CA THR A 466 -9.57 8.64 -8.07
C THR A 466 -10.33 9.12 -6.84
N ARG A 467 -10.08 10.36 -6.43
CA ARG A 467 -10.81 11.05 -5.36
C ARG A 467 -12.15 11.58 -5.90
N LYS A 468 -13.24 11.35 -5.16
CA LYS A 468 -14.57 11.85 -5.50
C LYS A 468 -15.17 12.58 -4.30
N SER A 469 -15.71 13.77 -4.53
CA SER A 469 -16.55 14.43 -3.53
C SER A 469 -17.96 13.81 -3.57
N ILE A 470 -18.51 13.54 -2.40
CA ILE A 470 -19.88 13.12 -2.17
C ILE A 470 -20.56 14.26 -1.41
N PRO A 471 -21.59 14.89 -2.00
CA PRO A 471 -22.32 15.94 -1.33
C PRO A 471 -23.15 15.39 -0.16
N ALA A 472 -23.57 16.29 0.71
CA ALA A 472 -24.52 16.00 1.79
C ALA A 472 -25.81 15.34 1.25
N ASN A 473 -26.47 14.53 2.07
CA ASN A 473 -27.71 13.86 1.68
C ASN A 473 -28.82 14.91 1.52
N LYS A 474 -29.54 14.88 0.39
CA LYS A 474 -30.60 15.85 0.10
C LYS A 474 -31.72 15.84 1.13
N PHE A 475 -31.98 14.73 1.82
CA PHE A 475 -33.02 14.67 2.85
C PHE A 475 -32.68 15.42 4.13
N LEU A 476 -31.43 15.85 4.33
CA LEU A 476 -31.08 16.70 5.47
C LEU A 476 -31.81 18.05 5.44
N SER A 477 -32.28 18.52 4.27
CA SER A 477 -33.08 19.73 4.17
C SER A 477 -34.50 19.59 4.71
N LEU A 478 -34.94 18.36 5.03
CA LEU A 478 -36.27 18.08 5.57
C LEU A 478 -36.33 18.18 7.10
N TYR A 479 -35.18 18.26 7.76
CA TYR A 479 -35.07 18.28 9.22
C TYR A 479 -34.58 19.64 9.71
N SER A 480 -34.82 19.99 10.97
CA SER A 480 -34.26 21.17 11.64
C SER A 480 -32.81 20.94 12.10
N ASN A 481 -32.13 21.97 12.61
CA ASN A 481 -30.79 21.79 13.20
C ASN A 481 -30.84 20.96 14.49
N GLU A 482 -31.88 21.19 15.29
CA GLU A 482 -32.11 20.48 16.55
C GLU A 482 -32.39 18.99 16.31
N GLU A 483 -33.18 18.66 15.29
CA GLU A 483 -33.46 17.26 14.92
C GLU A 483 -32.19 16.53 14.46
N LEU A 484 -31.38 17.18 13.61
CA LEU A 484 -30.12 16.59 13.14
C LEU A 484 -29.11 16.42 14.29
N ALA A 485 -29.04 17.38 15.21
CA ALA A 485 -28.24 17.23 16.44
C ALA A 485 -28.75 16.07 17.31
N GLY A 486 -30.07 15.90 17.41
CA GLY A 486 -30.71 14.75 18.06
C GLY A 486 -30.29 13.43 17.42
N PHE A 487 -30.32 13.32 16.09
CA PHE A 487 -29.87 12.12 15.38
C PHE A 487 -28.41 11.78 15.69
N GLN A 488 -27.55 12.80 15.74
CA GLN A 488 -26.15 12.61 16.10
C GLN A 488 -26.00 12.04 17.52
N SER A 489 -26.72 12.61 18.49
CA SER A 489 -26.71 12.13 19.88
C SER A 489 -27.21 10.69 19.98
N TYR A 490 -28.34 10.37 19.33
CA TYR A 490 -28.92 9.02 19.40
C TYR A 490 -27.95 7.94 18.90
N ILE A 491 -27.20 8.21 17.84
CA ILE A 491 -26.22 7.26 17.30
C ILE A 491 -25.00 7.14 18.22
N LYS A 492 -24.48 8.27 18.75
CA LYS A 492 -23.36 8.27 19.69
C LYS A 492 -23.71 7.44 20.92
N ASP A 493 -24.86 7.70 21.52
CA ASP A 493 -25.36 6.99 22.70
C ASP A 493 -25.60 5.50 22.40
N PHE A 494 -26.26 5.20 21.28
CA PHE A 494 -26.52 3.82 20.87
C PHE A 494 -25.23 3.02 20.67
N THR A 495 -24.26 3.57 19.93
CA THR A 495 -23.01 2.87 19.63
C THR A 495 -22.19 2.67 20.90
N LEU A 496 -22.10 3.67 21.78
CA LEU A 496 -21.41 3.54 23.06
C LEU A 496 -22.05 2.45 23.94
N LYS A 497 -23.37 2.47 24.10
CA LYS A 497 -24.11 1.45 24.88
C LYS A 497 -23.88 0.03 24.35
N GLU A 498 -23.93 -0.17 23.03
CA GLU A 498 -23.70 -1.49 22.44
C GLU A 498 -22.23 -1.94 22.60
N ILE A 499 -21.28 -1.01 22.52
CA ILE A 499 -19.85 -1.30 22.78
C ILE A 499 -19.66 -1.71 24.24
N GLU A 500 -20.19 -0.94 25.19
CA GLU A 500 -20.16 -1.25 26.63
C GLU A 500 -20.78 -2.62 26.92
N ARG A 501 -21.97 -2.89 26.36
CA ARG A 501 -22.67 -4.18 26.52
C ARG A 501 -21.83 -5.37 26.03
N ARG A 502 -21.05 -5.21 24.96
CA ARG A 502 -20.16 -6.28 24.44
C ARG A 502 -18.95 -6.49 25.35
N PHE A 503 -18.33 -5.41 25.80
CA PHE A 503 -17.19 -5.51 26.70
C PHE A 503 -17.57 -6.02 28.09
N SER A 504 -18.76 -5.69 28.60
CA SER A 504 -19.27 -6.20 29.88
C SER A 504 -19.55 -7.71 29.86
N GLN A 505 -19.70 -8.32 28.68
CA GLN A 505 -19.87 -9.76 28.52
C GLN A 505 -18.53 -10.52 28.44
N SER A 506 -17.41 -9.80 28.33
CA SER A 506 -16.08 -10.43 28.25
C SER A 506 -15.55 -10.69 29.65
N GLU A 507 -15.12 -11.92 29.93
CA GLU A 507 -14.49 -12.24 31.21
C GLU A 507 -13.15 -11.53 31.34
N THR A 508 -13.05 -10.57 32.25
CA THR A 508 -11.78 -9.96 32.61
C THR A 508 -11.15 -10.79 33.73
N GLY A 509 -10.23 -11.70 33.39
CA GLY A 509 -9.43 -12.47 34.35
C GLY A 509 -8.48 -11.63 35.23
N PHE A 510 -8.70 -10.32 35.33
CA PHE A 510 -7.81 -9.34 35.95
C PHE A 510 -8.54 -8.65 37.11
N LYS A 511 -7.89 -8.59 38.29
CA LYS A 511 -8.45 -7.94 39.49
C LYS A 511 -8.24 -6.41 39.52
N LYS A 512 -7.24 -5.90 38.80
CA LYS A 512 -6.91 -4.48 38.66
C LYS A 512 -6.49 -4.22 37.23
N ILE A 513 -7.02 -3.14 36.63
CA ILE A 513 -6.71 -2.73 35.27
C ILE A 513 -6.11 -1.32 35.35
N TYR A 514 -4.94 -1.13 34.76
CA TYR A 514 -4.35 0.18 34.53
C TYR A 514 -4.57 0.54 33.06
N ILE A 515 -5.22 1.67 32.81
CA ILE A 515 -5.41 2.22 31.46
C ILE A 515 -4.28 3.22 31.25
N ASP A 516 -3.29 2.84 30.45
CA ASP A 516 -2.19 3.74 30.09
C ASP A 516 -2.74 4.95 29.32
N PRO A 517 -2.47 6.20 29.72
CA PRO A 517 -2.90 7.39 29.00
C PRO A 517 -2.49 7.39 27.52
N LYS A 518 -1.40 6.71 27.15
CA LYS A 518 -0.98 6.57 25.75
C LYS A 518 -2.01 5.85 24.88
N LEU A 519 -2.90 5.04 25.45
CA LEU A 519 -3.98 4.38 24.69
C LEU A 519 -4.92 5.39 24.02
N TYR A 520 -5.04 6.62 24.55
CA TYR A 520 -5.82 7.69 23.94
C TYR A 520 -5.12 8.33 22.73
N GLU A 521 -3.81 8.11 22.57
CA GLU A 521 -3.00 8.61 21.45
C GLU A 521 -2.85 7.58 20.31
N ILE A 522 -3.24 6.32 20.55
CA ILE A 522 -3.18 5.29 19.52
C ILE A 522 -4.38 5.45 18.58
N PRO A 523 -4.16 5.78 17.30
CA PRO A 523 -5.26 5.84 16.36
C PRO A 523 -5.85 4.45 16.17
N LEU A 524 -7.17 4.38 16.03
CA LEU A 524 -7.85 3.13 15.70
C LEU A 524 -7.86 2.95 14.18
N PRO A 525 -7.09 2.01 13.60
CA PRO A 525 -7.02 1.87 12.15
C PRO A 525 -8.32 1.27 11.60
N ILE A 526 -9.12 2.06 10.88
CA ILE A 526 -10.36 1.59 10.23
C ILE A 526 -10.06 1.17 8.78
N GLY A 527 -9.20 0.16 8.62
CA GLY A 527 -8.87 -0.42 7.32
C GLY A 527 -7.80 0.32 6.54
N ASP A 528 -6.81 0.84 7.25
CA ASP A 528 -5.59 1.38 6.67
C ASP A 528 -4.82 0.32 5.90
N ARG A 529 -4.27 0.71 4.75
CA ARG A 529 -3.50 -0.17 3.87
C ARG A 529 -2.29 0.58 3.35
N SER A 530 -1.10 0.08 3.67
CA SER A 530 0.09 0.50 2.95
C SER A 530 0.16 -0.23 1.61
N GLN A 531 0.43 0.52 0.54
CA GLN A 531 0.81 -0.07 -0.76
C GLN A 531 2.32 -0.27 -0.88
N ASN A 532 3.09 0.21 0.10
CA ASN A 532 4.53 0.11 0.10
C ASN A 532 4.95 -1.24 0.65
N LEU A 533 5.80 -1.93 -0.11
CA LEU A 533 6.48 -3.12 0.35
C LEU A 533 7.61 -2.69 1.29
N GLN A 534 7.55 -3.12 2.54
CA GLN A 534 8.56 -2.87 3.55
C GLN A 534 9.32 -4.19 3.76
N ASP A 535 10.62 -4.17 3.47
CA ASP A 535 11.48 -5.35 3.65
C ASP A 535 12.08 -5.42 5.05
N PHE A 536 11.83 -4.40 5.89
CA PHE A 536 12.23 -4.37 7.29
C PHE A 536 11.23 -3.58 8.15
N ASN A 537 10.87 -4.12 9.31
CA ASN A 537 10.01 -3.53 10.35
C ASN A 537 8.86 -2.64 9.81
N PRO A 538 7.79 -3.23 9.24
CA PRO A 538 6.71 -2.48 8.63
C PRO A 538 6.02 -1.60 9.68
N ILE A 539 6.11 -0.28 9.50
CA ILE A 539 5.40 0.70 10.35
C ILE A 539 3.98 0.86 9.82
N LEU A 540 3.00 0.90 10.73
CA LEU A 540 1.60 1.12 10.38
C LEU A 540 1.30 2.62 10.21
N MET A 541 0.36 2.93 9.32
CA MET A 541 -0.10 4.32 9.17
C MET A 541 -0.78 4.78 10.47
N GLY A 542 -0.40 5.96 10.97
CA GLY A 542 -0.89 6.52 12.23
C GLY A 542 -0.08 6.12 13.45
N GLU A 543 0.86 5.17 13.32
CA GLU A 543 1.75 4.83 14.43
C GLU A 543 2.59 6.05 14.84
N SER A 544 2.61 6.33 16.15
CA SER A 544 3.28 7.48 16.73
C SER A 544 4.47 7.01 17.55
N PHE A 545 5.62 7.64 17.35
CA PHE A 545 6.85 7.33 18.06
C PHE A 545 7.40 8.60 18.68
N PRO A 546 8.03 8.50 19.86
CA PRO A 546 8.79 9.63 20.39
C PRO A 546 9.90 9.99 19.41
N LEU A 547 10.05 11.30 19.14
CA LEU A 547 11.13 11.78 18.30
C LEU A 547 12.47 11.60 19.03
N GLU A 548 13.37 10.81 18.45
CA GLU A 548 14.73 10.65 18.95
C GLU A 548 15.60 11.81 18.43
N GLY A 549 15.61 12.93 19.17
CA GLY A 549 16.35 14.15 18.83
C GLY A 549 15.46 15.30 18.35
N ASN A 550 16.04 16.27 17.62
CA ASN A 550 15.34 17.49 17.17
C ASN A 550 15.21 17.61 15.65
N LYS A 551 15.71 16.62 14.89
CA LYS A 551 15.69 16.63 13.43
C LYS A 551 15.04 15.36 12.89
N ILE A 552 14.26 15.52 11.82
CA ILE A 552 13.70 14.42 11.02
C ILE A 552 14.38 14.44 9.67
N ARG A 553 14.93 13.31 9.22
CA ARG A 553 15.46 13.16 7.86
C ARG A 553 14.48 12.37 7.01
N LEU A 554 13.86 13.04 6.06
CA LEU A 554 13.12 12.43 4.97
C LEU A 554 14.11 11.99 3.90
N PHE A 555 13.88 10.86 3.26
CA PHE A 555 14.73 10.41 2.17
C PHE A 555 13.97 9.59 1.14
N MET A 556 14.46 9.59 -0.10
CA MET A 556 13.96 8.77 -1.18
C MET A 556 15.13 8.12 -1.91
N GLN A 557 15.03 6.83 -2.22
CA GLN A 557 16.03 6.08 -2.98
C GLN A 557 15.35 5.45 -4.20
N TRP A 558 15.95 5.59 -5.38
CA TRP A 558 15.42 5.02 -6.62
C TRP A 558 16.51 4.57 -7.59
N GLY A 559 16.12 3.89 -8.67
CA GLY A 559 17.04 3.45 -9.72
C GLY A 559 17.85 2.18 -9.44
N LYS A 560 17.63 1.50 -8.30
CA LYS A 560 18.28 0.22 -7.97
C LYS A 560 18.10 -0.78 -9.12
N GLY A 561 19.20 -1.34 -9.63
CA GLY A 561 19.20 -2.38 -10.65
C GLY A 561 18.91 -1.92 -12.09
N LEU A 562 18.66 -0.64 -12.33
CA LEU A 562 18.38 -0.09 -13.66
C LEU A 562 19.66 0.34 -14.39
N PRO A 563 19.67 0.34 -15.73
CA PRO A 563 20.76 0.95 -16.49
C PRO A 563 20.84 2.45 -16.22
N ALA A 564 22.00 3.05 -16.46
CA ALA A 564 22.14 4.51 -16.39
C ALA A 564 21.17 5.18 -17.38
N GLN A 565 20.34 6.09 -16.88
CA GLN A 565 19.32 6.78 -17.68
C GLN A 565 18.85 8.04 -16.97
N HIS A 566 18.22 8.94 -17.72
CA HIS A 566 17.45 10.03 -17.16
C HIS A 566 16.23 9.47 -16.42
N MET A 567 16.11 9.78 -15.14
CA MET A 567 15.03 9.31 -14.28
C MET A 567 14.91 10.27 -13.10
N ASP A 568 14.08 11.27 -13.31
CA ASP A 568 13.90 12.41 -12.41
C ASP A 568 12.73 12.15 -11.47
N MET A 569 13.05 11.96 -10.19
CA MET A 569 12.09 11.70 -9.14
C MET A 569 12.31 12.73 -8.04
N ASP A 570 11.32 13.57 -7.79
CA ASP A 570 11.45 14.65 -6.81
C ASP A 570 11.13 14.21 -5.38
N LEU A 571 11.99 14.57 -4.43
CA LEU A 571 11.63 14.66 -3.02
C LEU A 571 11.18 16.10 -2.70
N SER A 572 10.01 16.25 -2.09
CA SER A 572 9.55 17.57 -1.64
C SER A 572 8.85 17.48 -0.29
N CYS A 573 8.97 18.56 0.48
CA CYS A 573 8.36 18.70 1.80
C CYS A 573 7.58 20.01 1.83
N SER A 574 6.29 19.94 2.19
CA SER A 574 5.51 21.13 2.44
C SER A 574 5.24 21.28 3.93
N ILE A 575 5.50 22.49 4.43
CA ILE A 575 5.25 22.89 5.81
C ILE A 575 4.04 23.80 5.80
N ILE A 576 3.00 23.38 6.51
CA ILE A 576 1.74 24.11 6.61
C ILE A 576 1.71 24.73 8.01
N TYR A 577 1.74 26.06 8.06
CA TYR A 577 1.55 26.86 9.26
C TYR A 577 0.07 27.26 9.39
N GLU A 578 -0.28 28.03 10.42
CA GLU A 578 -1.66 28.50 10.60
C GLU A 578 -2.13 29.45 9.47
N ASP A 579 -1.23 30.27 8.94
CA ASP A 579 -1.53 31.36 8.00
C ASP A 579 -0.85 31.23 6.62
N ARG A 580 0.18 30.38 6.51
CA ARG A 580 0.99 30.24 5.28
C ARG A 580 1.44 28.80 5.02
N GLN A 581 2.01 28.59 3.85
CA GLN A 581 2.59 27.32 3.42
C GLN A 581 3.95 27.55 2.76
N ASP A 582 4.97 26.87 3.26
CA ASP A 582 6.29 26.81 2.63
C ASP A 582 6.50 25.44 1.96
N VAL A 583 7.33 25.42 0.91
CA VAL A 583 7.66 24.19 0.18
C VAL A 583 9.16 24.12 -0.06
N CYS A 584 9.78 23.06 0.47
CA CYS A 584 11.17 22.68 0.20
C CYS A 584 11.18 21.65 -0.92
N ASN A 585 11.81 21.99 -2.04
CA ASN A 585 11.84 21.22 -3.28
C ASN A 585 13.05 21.63 -4.14
N TYR A 586 13.15 21.10 -5.36
CA TYR A 586 14.22 21.41 -6.31
C TYR A 586 14.45 22.91 -6.58
N SER A 587 13.42 23.76 -6.45
CA SER A 587 13.52 25.20 -6.68
C SER A 587 13.82 26.02 -5.42
N ASN A 588 13.72 25.41 -4.24
CA ASN A 588 14.05 26.04 -2.97
C ASN A 588 14.65 25.01 -2.00
N LEU A 589 15.97 24.80 -2.13
CA LEU A 589 16.71 23.77 -1.40
C LEU A 589 16.91 24.10 0.10
N SER A 590 16.70 25.33 0.53
CA SER A 590 16.92 25.74 1.92
C SER A 590 15.91 26.78 2.36
N LEU A 591 15.10 26.45 3.37
CA LEU A 591 14.15 27.36 3.99
C LEU A 591 14.13 27.16 5.52
N LEU A 592 13.36 27.97 6.24
CA LEU A 592 13.32 27.92 7.70
C LEU A 592 12.94 26.52 8.20
N GLY A 593 13.86 25.84 8.87
CA GLY A 593 13.64 24.49 9.39
C GLY A 593 13.69 23.37 8.34
N CYS A 594 14.00 23.63 7.06
CA CYS A 594 14.16 22.57 6.05
C CYS A 594 15.40 22.75 5.15
N LYS A 595 16.12 21.65 4.89
CA LYS A 595 17.29 21.62 3.99
C LYS A 595 17.28 20.39 3.09
N HIS A 596 17.32 20.61 1.78
CA HIS A 596 17.36 19.59 0.73
C HIS A 596 18.80 19.25 0.34
N SER A 597 19.05 17.99 -0.01
CA SER A 597 20.39 17.50 -0.41
C SER A 597 20.81 17.82 -1.86
N GLY A 598 20.07 18.69 -2.56
CA GLY A 598 20.15 18.88 -4.01
C GLY A 598 19.24 17.95 -4.82
N ASP A 599 19.15 18.23 -6.12
CA ASP A 599 18.17 17.67 -7.07
C ASP A 599 18.85 16.76 -8.12
N ILE A 600 18.54 15.46 -8.13
CA ILE A 600 19.16 14.43 -8.96
C ILE A 600 18.19 13.97 -10.05
N ARG A 601 18.51 14.28 -11.31
CA ARG A 601 17.62 13.98 -12.46
C ARG A 601 18.00 12.73 -13.24
N SER A 602 19.15 12.13 -12.92
CA SER A 602 19.69 10.96 -13.64
C SER A 602 20.26 9.93 -12.68
N ILE A 603 20.03 8.65 -13.00
CA ILE A 603 20.52 7.54 -12.18
C ILE A 603 21.80 6.94 -12.76
N PRO A 604 22.76 6.53 -11.91
CA PRO A 604 23.92 5.77 -12.33
C PRO A 604 23.54 4.30 -12.59
N ASN A 605 24.44 3.58 -13.26
CA ASN A 605 24.21 2.18 -13.61
C ASN A 605 24.12 1.29 -12.36
N LYS A 606 22.99 0.60 -12.19
CA LYS A 606 22.68 -0.44 -11.20
C LYS A 606 22.64 -0.06 -9.72
N ILE A 607 23.35 0.98 -9.30
CA ILE A 607 23.51 1.34 -7.88
C ILE A 607 22.44 2.34 -7.37
N GLY A 608 21.66 2.93 -8.28
CA GLY A 608 20.61 3.89 -7.95
C GLY A 608 21.12 5.23 -7.42
N THR A 609 20.24 6.02 -6.83
CA THR A 609 20.57 7.31 -6.19
C THR A 609 19.62 7.59 -5.03
N ALA A 610 19.93 8.61 -4.23
CA ALA A 610 19.08 9.04 -3.12
C ALA A 610 19.11 10.56 -2.89
N GLU A 611 17.98 11.08 -2.41
CA GLU A 611 17.79 12.45 -1.95
C GLU A 611 17.30 12.49 -0.51
N TYR A 612 17.55 13.62 0.15
CA TYR A 612 17.25 13.85 1.55
C TYR A 612 16.66 15.24 1.77
N ILE A 613 15.73 15.34 2.71
CA ILE A 613 15.29 16.60 3.31
C ILE A 613 15.43 16.47 4.83
N ASP A 614 16.24 17.33 5.42
CA ASP A 614 16.32 17.48 6.87
C ASP A 614 15.31 18.53 7.34
N VAL A 615 14.51 18.16 8.33
CA VAL A 615 13.51 18.99 8.99
C VAL A 615 13.93 19.23 10.43
N ASP A 616 14.17 20.49 10.82
CA ASP A 616 14.55 20.89 12.17
C ASP A 616 13.31 21.31 12.97
N ILE A 617 12.89 20.44 13.86
CA ILE A 617 11.66 20.62 14.64
C ILE A 617 11.80 21.77 15.63
N SER A 618 12.97 21.96 16.24
CA SER A 618 13.19 23.10 17.14
C SER A 618 13.12 24.44 16.43
N ALA A 619 13.57 24.51 15.18
CA ALA A 619 13.46 25.72 14.37
C ALA A 619 12.00 26.00 13.98
N LEU A 620 11.25 24.96 13.57
CA LEU A 620 9.85 25.08 13.17
C LEU A 620 8.92 25.41 14.34
N GLN A 621 9.18 24.91 15.54
CA GLN A 621 8.39 25.26 16.73
C GLN A 621 8.54 26.73 17.16
N LYS A 622 9.58 27.42 16.69
CA LYS A 622 9.81 28.85 16.97
C LYS A 622 9.32 29.76 15.84
N ALA A 623 8.99 29.18 14.69
CA ALA A 623 8.52 29.86 13.49
C ALA A 623 7.01 30.08 13.58
#